data_AF-A0A970BU99-F1
#
_entry.id   AF-A0A970BU99-F1
#
_cell.length_a   1.000
_cell.length_b   1.000
_cell.length_c   1.000
_cell.angle_alpha   90.00
_cell.angle_beta   90.00
_cell.angle_gamma   90.00
#
_symmetry.space_group_name_H-M   'P 1'
#
loop_
_entity.id
_entity.type
_entity.pdbx_description
1 polymer ?
#
loop_
_entity_poly.entity_id
_entity_poly.type
_entity_poly.pdbx_seq_one_letter_code
_entity_poly.pdbx_strand_id
1 'polypeptide(L)' 'KRAIAAGGQTMRDELFRIIPPLFEEGGFIPSCDHGVPPDISWPNFIEYSRLLAELTGWL' A
#
# COMPACT_ATOMS: atom_id res chain seq x y z
N LYS A 1 -4.23 -4.81 4.52
CA LYS A 1 -3.48 -6.05 4.85
C LYS A 1 -3.74 -7.23 3.92
N ARG A 2 -4.97 -7.77 3.81
CA ARG A 2 -5.26 -8.95 2.95
C ARG A 2 -4.88 -8.76 1.48
N ALA A 3 -5.16 -7.58 0.92
CA ALA A 3 -4.75 -7.24 -0.44
C ALA A 3 -3.22 -7.27 -0.63
N ILE A 4 -2.46 -6.85 0.38
CA ILE A 4 -0.99 -6.90 0.40
C ILE A 4 -0.52 -8.37 0.42
N ALA A 5 -1.15 -9.22 1.25
CA ALA A 5 -0.84 -10.64 1.27
C ALA A 5 -1.14 -11.32 -0.08
N ALA A 6 -2.22 -10.93 -0.76
CA ALA A 6 -2.54 -11.42 -2.10
C ALA A 6 -1.53 -10.94 -3.18
N GLY A 7 -0.98 -9.73 -3.04
CA GLY A 7 -0.01 -9.16 -3.98
C GLY A 7 -0.60 -8.85 -5.36
N GLY A 8 0.29 -8.58 -6.32
CA GLY A 8 -0.06 -8.41 -7.73
C GLY A 8 -1.17 -7.38 -7.97
N GLN A 9 -2.08 -7.68 -8.91
CA GLN A 9 -3.15 -6.75 -9.31
C GLN A 9 -4.10 -6.43 -8.16
N THR A 10 -4.45 -7.42 -7.33
CA THR A 10 -5.33 -7.23 -6.15
C THR A 10 -4.77 -6.18 -5.20
N MET A 11 -3.47 -6.21 -4.94
CA MET A 11 -2.81 -5.20 -4.11
C MET A 11 -2.82 -3.83 -4.78
N ARG A 12 -2.49 -3.76 -6.07
CA ARG A 12 -2.44 -2.51 -6.83
C ARG A 12 -3.81 -1.83 -6.83
N ASP A 13 -4.86 -2.55 -7.19
CA ASP A 13 -6.22 -2.00 -7.24
C ASP A 13 -6.65 -1.43 -5.89
N GLU A 14 -6.33 -2.11 -4.78
CA GLU A 14 -6.64 -1.63 -3.44
C GLU A 14 -5.86 -0.36 -3.07
N LEU A 15 -4.57 -0.29 -3.44
CA LEU A 15 -3.75 0.90 -3.18
C LEU A 15 -4.19 2.09 -4.03
N PHE A 16 -4.50 1.89 -5.32
CA PHE A 16 -5.05 2.94 -6.18
C PHE A 16 -6.45 3.41 -5.75
N ARG A 17 -7.26 2.53 -5.16
CA ARG A 17 -8.58 2.88 -4.64
C ARG A 17 -8.51 3.78 -3.40
N ILE A 18 -7.51 3.58 -2.55
CA ILE A 18 -7.42 4.22 -1.22
C ILE A 18 -6.48 5.43 -1.24
N ILE A 19 -5.26 5.27 -1.75
CA ILE A 19 -4.18 6.23 -1.49
C ILE A 19 -4.41 7.57 -2.20
N PRO A 20 -4.57 7.64 -3.54
CA PRO A 20 -4.74 8.93 -4.22
C PRO A 20 -5.84 9.84 -3.63
N PRO A 21 -7.10 9.38 -3.44
CA PRO A 21 -8.15 10.27 -2.95
C PRO A 21 -7.89 10.76 -1.52
N LEU A 22 -7.42 9.89 -0.62
CA LEU A 22 -7.16 10.28 0.76
C LEU A 22 -5.90 11.14 0.91
N PHE A 23 -4.91 10.92 0.05
CA PHE A 23 -3.67 11.69 0.08
C PHE A 23 -3.89 13.13 -0.39
N GLU A 24 -4.72 13.33 -1.43
CA GLU A 24 -5.10 14.66 -1.93
C GLU A 24 -5.88 15.48 -0.90
N GLU A 25 -6.75 14.85 -0.10
CA GLU A 25 -7.52 15.51 0.95
C GLU A 25 -6.66 15.96 2.15
N GLY A 26 -5.48 15.36 2.33
CA GLY A 26 -4.57 15.65 3.44
C GLY A 26 -5.02 15.05 4.78
N GLY A 27 -4.19 15.19 5.82
CA GLY A 27 -4.45 14.60 7.15
C GLY A 27 -4.32 13.08 7.22
N PHE A 28 -3.91 12.44 6.13
CA PHE A 28 -3.73 11.00 5.99
C PHE A 28 -2.26 10.66 5.71
N ILE A 29 -1.69 9.76 6.49
CA ILE A 29 -0.36 9.18 6.24
C ILE A 29 -0.59 7.70 5.87
N PRO A 30 -0.42 7.30 4.60
CA PRO A 30 -0.65 5.92 4.19
C PRO A 30 0.38 5.00 4.80
N SER A 31 -0.08 3.92 5.43
CA SER A 31 0.76 2.84 5.95
C SER A 31 -0.03 1.54 6.07
N CYS A 32 0.67 0.43 6.29
CA CYS A 32 0.05 -0.78 6.78
C CYS A 32 -0.30 -0.51 8.25
N ASP A 33 -1.56 -0.64 8.64
CA ASP A 33 -2.00 -0.36 10.00
C ASP A 33 -1.32 -1.33 10.99
N HIS A 34 -1.02 -0.91 12.21
CA HIS A 34 -0.40 -1.77 13.24
C HIS A 34 0.91 -2.44 12.76
N GLY A 35 0.96 -3.78 12.75
CA GLY A 35 2.09 -4.59 12.26
C GLY A 35 1.78 -5.31 10.95
N VAL A 36 2.85 -5.72 10.27
CA VAL A 36 2.81 -6.50 9.02
C VAL A 36 2.60 -7.98 9.36
N PRO A 37 1.48 -8.61 8.95
CA PRO A 37 1.24 -10.03 9.19
C PRO A 37 2.29 -10.95 8.52
N PRO A 38 2.60 -12.13 9.10
CA PRO A 38 3.64 -13.04 8.59
C PRO A 38 3.26 -13.74 7.28
N ASP A 39 1.98 -13.72 6.89
CA ASP A 39 1.48 -14.22 5.61
C ASP A 39 1.70 -13.22 4.45
N ILE A 40 2.23 -12.02 4.71
CA ILE A 40 2.71 -11.12 3.67
C ILE A 40 4.13 -11.53 3.29
N SER A 41 4.31 -11.97 2.04
CA SER A 41 5.63 -12.30 1.52
C SER A 41 6.52 -11.05 1.46
N TRP A 42 7.84 -11.25 1.62
CA TRP A 42 8.80 -10.15 1.49
C TRP A 42 8.72 -9.44 0.13
N PRO A 43 8.62 -10.14 -1.02
CA PRO A 43 8.41 -9.49 -2.31
C PRO A 43 7.16 -8.60 -2.37
N ASN A 44 6.03 -9.06 -1.82
CA ASN A 44 4.80 -8.26 -1.79
C ASN A 44 4.97 -7.01 -0.94
N PHE A 45 5.68 -7.12 0.19
CA PHE A 45 5.94 -5.96 1.05
C PHE A 45 6.85 -4.91 0.39
N ILE A 46 7.84 -5.35 -0.38
CA ILE A 46 8.68 -4.46 -1.19
C ILE A 46 7.86 -3.77 -2.28
N GLU A 47 7.02 -4.51 -3.02
CA GLU A 47 6.17 -3.93 -4.06
C GLU A 47 5.15 -2.94 -3.46
N TYR A 48 4.51 -3.30 -2.35
CA TYR A 48 3.65 -2.40 -1.56
C TYR A 48 4.38 -1.09 -1.21
N SER A 49 5.60 -1.18 -0.69
CA SER A 49 6.36 -0.02 -0.22
C SER A 49 6.77 0.90 -1.37
N ARG A 50 7.15 0.32 -2.52
CA ARG A 50 7.46 1.08 -3.74
C ARG A 50 6.23 1.80 -4.27
N LEU A 51 5.13 1.06 -4.43
CA LEU A 51 3.90 1.65 -4.97
C LEU A 51 3.33 2.72 -4.04
N LEU A 52 3.42 2.52 -2.72
CA LEU A 52 3.03 3.55 -1.76
C LEU A 52 3.85 4.83 -1.96
N ALA A 53 5.17 4.72 -2.07
CA ALA A 53 6.03 5.88 -2.29
C ALA A 53 5.79 6.57 -3.64
N GLU A 54 5.53 5.82 -4.70
CA GLU A 54 5.14 6.35 -6.01
C GLU A 54 3.80 7.12 -5.93
N LEU A 55 2.79 6.54 -5.29
CA LEU A 55 1.45 7.15 -5.16
C LEU A 55 1.44 8.38 -4.27
N THR A 56 2.39 8.51 -3.35
CA THR A 56 2.55 9.69 -2.49
C THR A 56 3.55 10.72 -3.02
N GLY A 57 4.23 10.45 -4.14
CA GLY A 57 5.28 11.30 -4.70
C GLY A 57 6.52 11.42 -3.80
N TRP A 58 6.80 10.41 -2.97
CA TRP A 58 7.99 10.34 -2.13
C TRP A 58 9.21 9.76 -2.86
N LEU A 59 8.99 9.25 -4.07
CA LEU A 59 9.95 8.79 -5.06
C LEU A 59 9.61 9.46 -6.40
#